data_AF-A0A6J6JKF1-F1
#
_entry.id   AF-A0A6J6JKF1-F1
#
_cell.length_a   1.000
_cell.length_b   1.000
_cell.length_c   1.000
_cell.angle_alpha   90.00
_cell.angle_beta   90.00
_cell.angle_gamma   90.00
#
_symmetry.space_group_name_H-M   'P 1'
#
loop_
_entity.id
_entity.type
_entity.pdbx_description
1 polymer ?
#
loop_
_entity_poly.entity_id
_entity_poly.type
_entity_poly.pdbx_seq_one_letter_code
_entity_poly.pdbx_strand_id
1 'polypeptide(L)'
;MKYQQATRDDEPGCLVYCFAADPCIADHIQVYELWENAETLAAHFDHPNYHNMRELLGKYGLKSAVSRKHLITKSAPVYGSDFKASSSFD
;
A
#
# COMPACT_ATOMS: atom_id res chain seq x y z
N MET A 1 -9.35 10.40 -1.17
CA MET A 1 -9.01 10.34 0.28
C MET A 1 -9.93 9.42 1.08
N LYS A 2 -11.26 9.44 0.91
CA LYS A 2 -12.21 8.64 1.75
C LYS A 2 -11.79 7.18 1.98
N TYR A 3 -11.55 6.41 0.91
CA TYR A 3 -11.22 4.98 1.06
C TYR A 3 -9.84 4.73 1.65
N GLN A 4 -8.87 5.62 1.46
CA GLN A 4 -7.54 5.42 2.05
C GLN A 4 -7.57 5.55 3.58
N GLN A 5 -8.30 6.53 4.10
CA GLN A 5 -8.46 6.68 5.55
C GLN A 5 -9.37 5.57 6.12
N ALA A 6 -10.51 5.31 5.47
CA ALA A 6 -11.44 4.26 5.91
C ALA A 6 -10.77 2.87 5.95
N THR A 7 -9.93 2.52 4.98
CA THR A 7 -9.18 1.25 5.04
C THR A 7 -8.23 1.19 6.24
N ARG A 8 -7.58 2.30 6.62
CA ARG A 8 -6.73 2.33 7.82
C ARG A 8 -7.51 2.25 9.13
N ASP A 9 -8.70 2.84 9.15
CA ASP A 9 -9.52 2.91 10.36
C ASP A 9 -10.32 1.61 10.58
N ASP A 10 -10.85 1.02 9.50
CA ASP A 10 -11.84 -0.05 9.56
C ASP A 10 -11.25 -1.45 9.32
N GLU A 11 -10.08 -1.57 8.70
CA GLU A 11 -9.51 -2.87 8.30
C GLU A 11 -8.37 -3.29 9.23
N PRO A 12 -8.58 -4.33 10.07
CA PRO A 12 -7.55 -4.80 10.99
C PRO A 12 -6.25 -5.19 10.27
N GLY A 13 -5.12 -4.78 10.84
CA GLY A 13 -3.80 -5.08 10.29
C GLY A 13 -3.36 -4.17 9.13
N CYS A 14 -4.16 -3.17 8.74
CA CYS A 14 -3.72 -2.15 7.79
C CYS A 14 -2.76 -1.16 8.46
N LEU A 15 -1.46 -1.25 8.14
CA LEU A 15 -0.43 -0.38 8.72
C LEU A 15 -0.17 0.86 7.85
N VAL A 16 -0.21 0.69 6.52
CA VAL A 16 -0.08 1.77 5.55
C VAL A 16 -1.02 1.51 4.39
N TYR A 17 -1.65 2.57 3.89
CA TYR A 17 -2.48 2.51 2.69
C TYR A 17 -2.45 3.84 1.96
N CYS A 18 -1.67 3.95 0.88
CA CYS A 18 -1.38 5.22 0.22
C CYS A 18 -1.50 5.10 -1.30
N PHE A 19 -2.23 6.04 -1.91
CA PHE A 19 -2.34 6.20 -3.36
C PHE A 19 -1.76 7.56 -3.72
N ALA A 20 -0.78 7.58 -4.62
CA ALA A 20 -0.13 8.80 -5.09
C ALA A 20 -0.04 8.80 -6.62
N ALA A 21 -0.18 9.98 -7.23
CA ALA A 21 0.14 10.13 -8.65
C ALA A 21 1.64 9.90 -8.86
N ASP A 22 2.01 9.23 -9.94
CA ASP A 22 3.39 9.12 -10.34
C ASP A 22 3.87 10.48 -10.88
N PRO A 23 4.93 11.09 -10.31
CA PRO A 23 5.38 12.40 -10.74
C PRO A 23 6.09 12.37 -12.10
N CYS A 24 6.50 11.19 -12.57
CA CYS A 24 7.28 11.00 -13.79
C CYS A 24 6.41 10.45 -14.95
N ILE A 25 5.30 9.78 -14.65
CA ILE A 25 4.42 9.17 -15.64
C ILE A 25 2.99 9.67 -15.43
N ALA A 26 2.53 10.55 -16.33
CA ALA A 26 1.36 11.41 -16.14
C ALA A 26 0.02 10.67 -15.91
N ASP A 27 -0.10 9.42 -16.30
CA ASP A 27 -1.32 8.59 -16.22
C ASP A 27 -1.20 7.42 -15.23
N HIS A 28 -0.12 7.38 -14.44
CA HIS A 28 0.08 6.35 -13.45
C HIS A 28 -0.24 6.83 -12.03
N ILE A 29 -0.77 5.89 -11.25
CA ILE A 29 -0.81 5.98 -9.80
C ILE A 29 0.04 4.86 -9.21
N GLN A 30 0.74 5.16 -8.13
CA GLN A 30 1.41 4.17 -7.30
C GLN A 30 0.58 3.93 -6.05
N VAL A 31 0.38 2.66 -5.73
CA VAL A 31 -0.31 2.22 -4.52
C VAL A 31 0.69 1.51 -3.63
N TYR A 32 0.86 2.02 -2.41
CA TYR A 32 1.67 1.38 -1.38
C TYR A 32 0.79 0.97 -0.22
N GLU A 33 0.87 -0.31 0.10
CA GLU A 33 0.14 -0.92 1.20
C GLU A 33 1.12 -1.71 2.06
N LEU A 34 0.98 -1.58 3.37
CA LEU A 34 1.69 -2.38 4.35
C LEU A 34 0.67 -3.03 5.26
N TRP A 35 0.71 -4.35 5.33
CA TRP A 35 -0.19 -5.17 6.12
C TRP A 35 0.61 -5.93 7.18
N GLU A 36 0.01 -6.11 8.35
CA GLU A 36 0.63 -6.78 9.49
C GLU A 36 1.03 -8.22 9.15
N ASN A 37 0.17 -8.95 8.43
CA ASN A 37 0.42 -10.32 8.02
C ASN A 37 -0.41 -10.71 6.79
N ALA A 38 -0.25 -11.96 6.33
CA ALA A 38 -0.91 -12.48 5.15
C ALA A 38 -2.41 -12.67 5.36
N GLU A 39 -2.83 -13.00 6.57
CA GLU A 39 -4.22 -13.22 6.97
C GLU A 39 -5.01 -11.91 6.90
N THR A 40 -4.46 -10.81 7.43
CA THR A 40 -5.08 -9.47 7.38
C THR A 40 -5.14 -8.95 5.94
N LEU A 41 -4.11 -9.20 5.14
CA LEU A 41 -4.13 -8.88 3.71
C LEU A 41 -5.17 -9.71 2.94
N ALA A 42 -5.38 -10.97 3.32
CA ALA A 42 -6.43 -11.79 2.70
C ALA A 42 -7.82 -11.21 3.01
N ALA A 43 -8.06 -10.84 4.27
CA ALA A 43 -9.32 -10.22 4.70
C ALA A 43 -9.62 -8.89 3.97
N HIS A 44 -8.59 -8.10 3.65
CA HIS A 44 -8.72 -6.88 2.86
C HIS A 44 -9.46 -7.12 1.52
N PHE A 45 -9.16 -8.23 0.84
CA PHE A 45 -9.73 -8.50 -0.48
C PHE A 45 -11.23 -8.78 -0.48
N ASP A 46 -11.80 -9.10 0.68
CA ASP A 46 -13.24 -9.32 0.88
C ASP A 46 -13.92 -8.11 1.56
N HIS A 47 -13.16 -7.08 1.93
CA HIS A 47 -13.69 -5.93 2.66
C HIS A 47 -14.46 -4.97 1.74
N PRO A 48 -15.59 -4.37 2.18
CA PRO A 48 -16.34 -3.41 1.37
C PRO A 48 -15.52 -2.23 0.86
N ASN A 49 -14.55 -1.73 1.65
CA ASN A 49 -13.69 -0.64 1.20
C ASN A 49 -12.86 -1.02 -0.02
N TYR A 50 -12.33 -2.25 -0.08
CA TYR A 50 -11.59 -2.75 -1.23
C TYR A 50 -12.47 -2.80 -2.50
N HIS A 51 -13.67 -3.37 -2.39
CA HIS A 51 -14.60 -3.45 -3.52
C HIS A 51 -15.03 -2.06 -4.01
N ASN A 52 -15.42 -1.18 -3.09
CA ASN A 52 -15.86 0.18 -3.40
C ASN A 52 -14.73 1.04 -4.02
N MET A 53 -13.49 0.86 -3.55
CA MET A 53 -12.32 1.49 -4.13
C MET A 53 -12.07 1.02 -5.56
N ARG A 54 -12.14 -0.29 -5.81
CA ARG A 54 -11.97 -0.85 -7.16
C ARG A 54 -13.05 -0.37 -8.13
N GLU A 55 -14.31 -0.32 -7.69
CA GLU A 55 -15.40 0.23 -8.48
C GLU A 55 -15.15 1.70 -8.84
N LEU A 56 -14.72 2.51 -7.86
CA LEU A 56 -14.39 3.91 -8.09
C LEU A 56 -13.30 4.06 -9.16
N LEU A 57 -12.19 3.32 -9.05
CA LEU A 57 -11.12 3.38 -10.05
C LEU A 57 -11.60 2.95 -11.45
N GLY A 58 -12.43 1.90 -11.52
CA GLY A 58 -13.04 1.46 -12.78
C GLY A 58 -13.90 2.54 -13.42
N LYS A 59 -14.72 3.24 -12.62
CA LYS A 59 -15.56 4.35 -13.08
C LYS A 59 -14.75 5.51 -13.66
N TYR A 60 -13.56 5.76 -13.13
CA TYR A 60 -12.64 6.80 -13.63
C TYR A 60 -11.67 6.31 -14.72
N GLY A 61 -11.88 5.10 -15.24
CA GLY A 61 -11.22 4.65 -16.46
C GLY A 61 -9.90 3.91 -16.26
N LEU A 62 -9.63 3.34 -15.08
CA LEU A 62 -8.50 2.44 -14.88
C LEU A 62 -8.47 1.36 -15.97
N LYS A 63 -7.38 1.32 -16.74
CA LYS A 63 -7.24 0.40 -17.89
C LYS A 63 -6.57 -0.91 -17.53
N SER A 64 -5.59 -0.85 -16.64
CA SER A 64 -4.81 -2.00 -16.20
C SER A 64 -4.20 -1.70 -14.84
N ALA A 65 -3.78 -2.76 -14.14
CA ALA A 65 -3.01 -2.67 -12.92
C ALA A 65 -2.01 -3.82 -12.88
N VAL A 66 -0.81 -3.55 -12.36
CA VAL A 66 0.19 -4.57 -12.06
C VAL A 66 0.39 -4.57 -10.55
N SER A 67 -0.11 -5.60 -9.88
CA SER A 67 0.00 -5.76 -8.44
C SER A 67 1.07 -6.80 -8.09
N ARG A 68 1.89 -6.50 -7.08
CA ARG A 68 2.93 -7.38 -6.54
C ARG A 68 2.85 -7.36 -5.03
N LYS A 69 3.10 -8.51 -4.39
CA LYS A 69 3.23 -8.61 -2.93
C LYS A 69 4.62 -9.14 -2.58
N HIS A 70 5.17 -8.63 -1.48
CA HIS A 70 6.48 -9.01 -0.99
C HIS A 70 6.36 -9.37 0.50
N LEU A 71 6.97 -10.49 0.90
CA LEU A 71 7.10 -10.83 2.31
C LEU A 71 8.34 -10.11 2.86
N ILE A 72 8.14 -9.30 3.89
CA ILE A 72 9.23 -8.60 4.58
C ILE A 72 9.73 -9.50 5.71
N THR A 73 10.91 -10.09 5.54
CA THR A 73 11.55 -10.92 6.58
C THR A 73 12.54 -10.15 7.43
N LYS A 74 13.02 -8.99 6.95
CA LYS A 74 13.88 -8.05 7.67
C LYS A 74 13.52 -6.61 7.27
N SER A 75 13.54 -5.71 8.24
CA SER A 75 13.40 -4.27 8.03
C SER A 75 14.36 -3.55 8.96
N ALA A 76 15.07 -2.55 8.45
CA ALA A 76 16.06 -1.78 9.19
C ALA A 76 16.03 -0.32 8.71
N PRO A 77 16.36 0.65 9.58
CA PRO A 77 16.47 2.04 9.18
C PRO A 77 17.65 2.23 8.22
N VAL A 78 17.46 3.08 7.20
CA VAL A 78 18.55 3.46 6.29
C VAL A 78 19.64 4.26 7.01
N TYR A 79 19.24 5.08 7.99
CA TYR A 79 20.13 5.96 8.74
C TYR A 79 20.12 5.57 10.22
N GLY A 80 21.31 5.24 10.74
CA GLY A 80 21.54 5.09 12.16
C GLY A 80 21.73 6.43 12.88
N SER A 81 22.14 6.37 14.15
CA SER A 81 22.44 7.56 14.95
C SER A 81 23.63 8.37 14.44
N ASP A 82 24.47 7.79 13.59
CA ASP A 82 25.60 8.45 12.92
C ASP A 82 25.22 9.16 11.61
N PHE A 83 23.94 9.08 11.21
CA PHE A 83 23.38 9.66 9.98
C PHE A 83 24.05 9.18 8.70
N LYS A 84 24.74 8.03 8.72
CA LYS A 84 25.28 7.41 7.51
C LYS A 84 24.28 6.45 6.92
N ALA A 85 24.10 6.52 5.60
CA ALA A 85 23.29 5.55 4.88
C ALA A 85 23.95 4.16 4.95
N SER A 86 23.17 3.16 5.33
CA SER A 86 23.60 1.76 5.38
C SER A 86 22.66 0.89 4.56
N SER A 87 23.23 -0.12 3.90
CA SER A 87 22.48 -1.22 3.28
C SER A 87 22.42 -2.46 4.17
N SER A 88 23.01 -2.42 5.37
CA SER A 88 22.95 -3.53 6.32
C SER A 88 21.57 -3.64 6.97
N PHE A 89 21.19 -4.88 7.28
CA PHE A 89 20.00 -5.25 8.04
C PHE A 89 20.36 -5.90 9.38
N ASP A 90 21.62 -5.78 9.80
CA ASP A 90 22.14 -6.30 11.07
C ASP A 90 21.69 -5.46 12.27
#